data_AF-A0AAU9TY11-F1
#
_entry.id   AF-A0AAU9TY11-F1
#
_cell.length_a   1.000
_cell.length_b   1.000
_cell.length_c   1.000
_cell.angle_alpha   90.00
_cell.angle_beta   90.00
_cell.angle_gamma   90.00
#
_symmetry.space_group_name_H-M   'P 1'
#
loop_
_entity.id
_entity.type
_entity.pdbx_description
1 polymer ?
#
loop_
_entity_poly.entity_id
_entity_poly.type
_entity_poly.pdbx_seq_one_letter_code
_entity_poly.pdbx_strand_id
1 'polypeptide(L)'
;MELEISDTWKEAEKLKDDIISNWTILKDYNDEFEELAGQEWLIFQKKLHLLDEFVSKWNGLLEPYTTITLFIKQDLEKYSELTTALKYLRGTDFTENHWREVFNLIEIEYVKPETLLMKDLLNVAQNIKKHMKELQKISATASSEASVRSALNELELWFAGARLALDARHAAQRRVCVVTNYKEMIAKVEEQQWVVSAAGAAGGAWEARLEAARRFVRAAHHAQRRSVLRSQVY
;
A
#
# COMPACT_ATOMS: atom_id res chain seq x y z
N MET A 1 56.07 49.40 14.72
CA MET A 1 56.54 48.11 15.24
C MET A 1 55.40 47.15 15.02
N GLU A 2 55.34 46.56 13.82
CA GLU A 2 54.33 45.56 13.50
C GLU A 2 54.69 44.31 14.29
N LEU A 3 53.81 43.92 15.21
CA LEU A 3 53.97 42.69 15.97
C LEU A 3 53.73 41.54 14.99
N GLU A 4 54.80 40.97 14.47
CA GLU A 4 54.70 39.76 13.65
C GLU A 4 54.10 38.65 14.50
N ILE A 5 52.95 38.16 14.05
CA ILE A 5 52.24 37.06 14.68
C ILE A 5 53.17 35.84 14.61
N SER A 6 53.57 35.31 15.78
CA SER A 6 54.47 34.16 15.89
C SER A 6 53.96 33.01 15.01
N ASP A 7 54.87 32.27 14.37
CA ASP A 7 54.51 31.15 13.49
C ASP A 7 53.64 30.10 14.20
N THR A 8 53.75 30.00 15.53
CA THR A 8 52.86 29.19 16.39
C THR A 8 51.39 29.58 16.28
N TRP A 9 51.08 30.86 16.15
CA TRP A 9 49.71 31.36 15.97
C TRP A 9 49.19 31.10 14.56
N LYS A 10 50.05 31.19 13.53
CA LYS A 10 49.66 30.83 12.15
C LYS A 10 49.34 29.34 12.03
N GLU A 11 50.12 28.49 12.69
CA GLU A 11 49.85 27.05 12.78
C GLU A 11 48.56 26.76 13.54
N ALA A 12 48.31 27.47 14.65
CA ALA A 12 47.08 27.33 15.43
C ALA A 12 45.84 27.80 14.65
N GLU A 13 45.94 28.87 13.88
CA GLU A 13 44.85 29.39 13.04
C GLU A 13 44.52 28.41 11.91
N LYS A 14 45.54 27.86 11.25
CA LYS A 14 45.36 26.81 10.24
C LYS A 14 44.69 25.56 10.83
N LEU A 15 45.13 25.10 12.00
CA LEU A 15 44.53 23.94 12.67
C LEU A 15 43.07 24.19 13.05
N LYS A 16 42.76 25.40 13.54
CA LYS A 16 41.39 25.82 13.85
C LYS A 16 40.52 25.78 12.59
N ASP A 17 41.00 26.33 11.48
CA ASP A 17 40.25 26.37 10.22
C ASP A 17 40.02 24.95 9.66
N ASP A 18 41.01 24.06 9.76
CA ASP A 18 40.89 22.65 9.37
C ASP A 18 39.84 21.92 10.23
N ILE A 19 39.83 22.16 11.54
CA ILE A 19 38.82 21.59 12.46
C ILE A 19 37.43 22.13 12.12
N ILE A 20 37.28 23.45 11.96
CA ILE A 20 35.99 24.08 11.62
C ILE A 20 35.44 23.53 10.32
N SER A 21 36.29 23.41 9.29
CA SER A 21 35.93 22.83 8.00
C SER A 21 35.38 21.41 8.15
N ASN A 22 36.09 20.55 8.89
CA ASN A 22 35.66 19.17 9.11
C ASN A 22 34.34 19.04 9.89
N TRP A 23 34.10 19.88 10.89
CA TRP A 23 32.83 19.89 11.65
C TRP A 23 31.67 20.49 10.88
N THR A 24 31.94 21.41 9.95
CA THR A 24 30.91 22.01 9.08
C THR A 24 30.26 20.95 8.20
N ILE A 25 31.04 20.00 7.67
CA ILE A 25 30.53 18.85 6.90
C ILE A 25 29.52 18.03 7.69
N LEU A 26 29.80 17.75 8.97
CA LEU A 26 28.88 17.01 9.83
C LEU A 26 27.60 17.80 10.13
N LYS A 27 27.74 19.11 10.31
CA LYS A 27 26.59 19.99 10.53
C LYS A 27 25.67 19.96 9.30
N ASP A 28 26.22 20.18 8.12
CA ASP A 28 25.47 20.18 6.86
C ASP A 28 24.79 18.83 6.62
N TYR A 29 25.46 17.72 6.96
CA TYR A 29 24.88 16.37 6.91
C TYR A 29 23.69 16.22 7.86
N ASN A 30 23.83 16.65 9.11
CA ASN A 30 22.78 16.53 10.11
C ASN A 30 21.57 17.42 9.78
N ASP A 31 21.82 18.63 9.27
CA ASP A 31 20.77 19.57 8.87
C ASP A 31 19.93 18.96 7.74
N GLU A 32 20.56 18.42 6.69
CA GLU A 32 19.85 17.71 5.62
C GLU A 32 19.19 16.41 6.08
N PHE A 33 19.84 15.66 6.98
CA PHE A 33 19.28 14.44 7.53
C PHE A 33 18.00 14.71 8.32
N GLU A 34 17.97 15.73 9.19
CA GLU A 34 16.77 16.09 9.95
C GLU A 34 15.66 16.65 9.05
N GLU A 35 16.00 17.38 7.98
CA GLU A 35 15.01 17.81 6.97
C GLU A 35 14.35 16.63 6.24
N LEU A 36 15.11 15.55 6.01
CA LEU A 36 14.60 14.33 5.39
C LEU A 36 13.83 13.47 6.40
N ALA A 37 14.39 13.26 7.58
CA ALA A 37 13.86 12.40 8.64
C ALA A 37 12.61 12.99 9.31
N GLY A 38 12.51 14.32 9.40
CA GLY A 38 11.37 15.03 9.98
C GLY A 38 10.10 15.00 9.13
N GLN A 39 10.14 14.45 7.92
CA GLN A 39 8.96 14.35 7.06
C GLN A 39 8.00 13.25 7.51
N GLU A 40 6.71 13.53 7.39
CA GLU A 40 5.66 12.52 7.59
C GLU A 40 5.83 11.37 6.58
N TRP A 41 5.77 10.14 7.07
CA TRP A 41 5.90 8.94 6.26
C TRP A 41 4.85 8.90 5.15
N LEU A 42 3.62 9.35 5.43
CA LEU A 42 2.52 9.41 4.48
C LEU A 42 2.86 10.21 3.21
N ILE A 43 3.69 11.24 3.35
CA ILE A 43 4.17 12.09 2.25
C ILE A 43 5.45 11.49 1.65
N PHE A 44 6.40 11.10 2.50
CA PHE A 44 7.71 10.62 2.09
C PHE A 44 7.67 9.33 1.28
N GLN A 45 6.72 8.43 1.56
CA GLN A 45 6.57 7.15 0.84
C GLN A 45 6.38 7.29 -0.68
N LYS A 46 5.96 8.47 -1.17
CA LYS A 46 5.80 8.78 -2.60
C LYS A 46 7.13 9.22 -3.24
N LYS A 47 8.11 9.59 -2.44
CA LYS A 47 9.40 10.18 -2.83
C LYS A 47 10.59 9.39 -2.30
N LEU A 48 10.48 8.05 -2.23
CA LEU A 48 11.55 7.20 -1.68
C LEU A 48 12.91 7.37 -2.39
N HIS A 49 12.92 7.76 -3.67
CA HIS A 49 14.15 8.06 -4.41
C HIS A 49 15.00 9.16 -3.76
N LEU A 50 14.39 10.06 -2.99
CA LEU A 50 15.12 11.11 -2.26
C LEU A 50 16.06 10.53 -1.21
N LEU A 51 15.75 9.36 -0.64
CA LEU A 51 16.67 8.67 0.26
C LEU A 51 17.91 8.16 -0.48
N ASP A 52 17.71 7.56 -1.66
CA ASP A 52 18.81 7.06 -2.48
C ASP A 52 19.68 8.21 -3.02
N GLU A 53 19.06 9.33 -3.40
CA GLU A 53 19.75 10.58 -3.79
C GLU A 53 20.56 11.16 -2.63
N PHE A 54 19.99 11.21 -1.42
CA PHE A 54 20.69 11.64 -0.21
C PHE A 54 21.91 10.77 0.08
N VAL A 55 21.75 9.44 0.06
CA VAL A 55 22.85 8.49 0.27
C VAL A 55 23.92 8.64 -0.81
N SER A 56 23.53 8.82 -2.08
CA SER A 56 24.47 8.97 -3.20
C SER A 56 25.23 10.29 -3.15
N LYS A 57 24.53 11.40 -2.86
CA LYS A 57 25.10 12.74 -2.70
C LYS A 57 26.17 12.73 -1.62
N TRP A 58 25.81 12.26 -0.43
CA TRP A 58 26.73 12.32 0.70
C TRP A 58 27.91 11.37 0.53
N ASN A 59 27.74 10.17 -0.04
CA ASN A 59 28.86 9.29 -0.38
C ASN A 59 29.88 9.95 -1.33
N GLY A 60 29.44 10.83 -2.24
CA GLY A 60 30.34 11.58 -3.13
C GLY A 60 31.13 12.71 -2.44
N LEU A 61 30.73 13.13 -1.24
CA LEU A 61 31.31 14.25 -0.50
C LEU A 61 32.21 13.81 0.68
N LEU A 62 32.42 12.50 0.88
CA LEU A 62 33.16 11.97 2.04
C LEU A 62 34.69 12.02 1.89
N GLU A 63 35.20 12.41 0.72
CA GLU A 63 36.64 12.56 0.49
C GLU A 63 37.11 13.98 0.79
N PRO A 64 38.20 14.19 1.57
CA PRO A 64 39.09 13.18 2.15
C PRO A 64 38.52 12.44 3.37
N TYR A 65 38.92 11.17 3.54
CA TYR A 65 38.48 10.33 4.66
C TYR A 65 39.10 10.79 5.99
N THR A 66 38.35 11.60 6.74
CA THR A 66 38.63 11.99 8.12
C THR A 66 37.81 11.15 9.09
N THR A 67 38.05 11.28 10.39
CA THR A 67 37.23 10.60 11.41
C THR A 67 35.74 10.93 11.27
N ILE A 68 35.41 12.17 10.90
CA ILE A 68 34.03 12.63 10.73
C ILE A 68 33.40 12.03 9.46
N THR A 69 34.11 12.07 8.33
CA THR A 69 33.55 11.53 7.08
C THR A 69 33.44 10.01 7.11
N LEU A 70 34.31 9.31 7.85
CA LEU A 70 34.16 7.87 8.13
C LEU A 70 32.95 7.57 9.02
N PHE A 71 32.66 8.41 10.01
CA PHE A 71 31.44 8.28 10.82
C PHE A 71 30.18 8.42 9.96
N ILE A 72 30.13 9.44 9.10
CA ILE A 72 29.01 9.64 8.16
C ILE A 72 28.89 8.44 7.22
N LYS A 73 30.00 7.89 6.71
CA LYS A 73 30.02 6.69 5.87
C LYS A 73 29.33 5.51 6.53
N GLN A 74 29.69 5.21 7.78
CA GLN A 74 29.09 4.12 8.55
C GLN A 74 27.60 4.34 8.81
N ASP A 75 27.17 5.58 8.99
CA ASP A 75 25.75 5.88 9.16
C ASP A 75 24.98 5.69 7.84
N LEU A 76 25.52 6.17 6.71
CA LEU A 76 24.94 6.00 5.37
C LEU A 76 24.81 4.53 4.96
N GLU A 77 25.73 3.66 5.37
CA GLU A 77 25.63 2.20 5.13
C GLU A 77 24.33 1.62 5.72
N LYS A 78 23.81 2.19 6.81
CA LYS A 78 22.53 1.76 7.40
C LYS A 78 21.35 2.03 6.47
N TYR A 79 21.43 3.09 5.66
CA TYR A 79 20.35 3.50 4.75
C TYR A 79 20.53 2.96 3.32
N SER A 80 21.72 2.46 2.97
CA SER A 80 21.97 1.81 1.67
C SER A 80 20.95 0.71 1.38
N GLU A 81 20.33 0.70 0.21
CA GLU A 81 19.30 -0.29 -0.21
C GLU A 81 18.02 -0.33 0.65
N LEU A 82 17.86 0.55 1.65
CA LEU A 82 16.70 0.58 2.55
C LEU A 82 15.41 0.87 1.78
N THR A 83 15.49 1.66 0.72
CA THR A 83 14.38 1.99 -0.20
C THR A 83 13.65 0.75 -0.72
N THR A 84 14.38 -0.35 -0.96
CA THR A 84 13.79 -1.60 -1.45
C THR A 84 12.93 -2.30 -0.39
N ALA A 85 13.26 -2.16 0.88
CA ALA A 85 12.47 -2.71 1.98
C ALA A 85 11.29 -1.78 2.33
N LEU A 86 11.53 -0.47 2.33
CA LEU A 86 10.54 0.57 2.60
C LEU A 86 9.34 0.54 1.63
N LYS A 87 9.52 0.05 0.40
CA LYS A 87 8.41 -0.10 -0.55
C LYS A 87 7.29 -1.02 -0.04
N TYR A 88 7.62 -2.00 0.81
CA TYR A 88 6.64 -2.92 1.41
C TYR A 88 5.93 -2.30 2.62
N LEU A 89 6.45 -1.19 3.15
CA LEU A 89 5.92 -0.45 4.30
C LEU A 89 5.02 0.74 3.89
N ARG A 90 4.72 0.90 2.59
CA ARG A 90 3.80 1.96 2.10
C ARG A 90 2.41 1.83 2.74
N GLY A 91 1.97 0.60 2.95
CA GLY A 91 0.77 0.30 3.73
C GLY A 91 -0.55 0.83 3.17
N THR A 92 -0.65 1.04 1.85
CA THR A 92 -1.90 1.48 1.20
C THR A 92 -3.07 0.53 1.47
N ASP A 93 -2.78 -0.76 1.55
CA ASP A 93 -3.77 -1.83 1.75
C ASP A 93 -3.80 -2.34 3.21
N PHE A 94 -3.04 -1.71 4.11
CA PHE A 94 -2.85 -2.21 5.47
C PHE A 94 -4.05 -1.89 6.34
N THR A 95 -4.43 -2.87 7.16
CA THR A 95 -5.40 -2.69 8.24
C THR A 95 -4.63 -2.35 9.51
N GLU A 96 -5.34 -1.98 10.57
CA GLU A 96 -4.73 -1.75 11.88
C GLU A 96 -3.95 -2.98 12.37
N ASN A 97 -4.46 -4.19 12.11
CA ASN A 97 -3.80 -5.44 12.49
C ASN A 97 -2.48 -5.63 11.73
N HIS A 98 -2.44 -5.34 10.42
CA HIS A 98 -1.21 -5.40 9.64
C HIS A 98 -0.16 -4.42 10.15
N TRP A 99 -0.57 -3.19 10.50
CA TRP A 99 0.33 -2.21 11.10
C TRP A 99 0.89 -2.67 12.45
N ARG A 100 0.06 -3.27 13.31
CA ARG A 100 0.50 -3.86 14.59
C ARG A 100 1.51 -4.99 14.38
N GLU A 101 1.25 -5.88 13.43
CA GLU A 101 2.18 -6.97 13.09
C GLU A 101 3.52 -6.44 12.61
N VAL A 102 3.49 -5.43 11.73
CA VAL A 102 4.69 -4.77 11.21
C VAL A 102 5.48 -4.10 12.32
N PHE A 103 4.85 -3.29 13.18
CA PHE A 103 5.56 -2.60 14.26
C PHE A 103 6.16 -3.56 15.28
N ASN A 104 5.45 -4.65 15.61
CA ASN A 104 5.99 -5.71 16.44
C ASN A 104 7.21 -6.39 15.81
N LEU A 105 7.19 -6.59 14.48
CA LEU A 105 8.26 -7.24 13.74
C LEU A 105 9.53 -6.38 13.65
N ILE A 106 9.38 -5.06 13.51
CA ILE A 106 10.51 -4.13 13.40
C ILE A 106 10.94 -3.54 14.76
N GLU A 107 10.27 -3.95 15.84
CA GLU A 107 10.53 -3.56 17.23
C GLU A 107 10.31 -2.06 17.51
N ILE A 108 9.26 -1.47 16.93
CA ILE A 108 8.81 -0.11 17.26
C ILE A 108 7.51 -0.18 18.08
N GLU A 109 7.33 0.75 19.02
CA GLU A 109 6.05 0.94 19.68
C GLU A 109 4.95 1.33 18.67
N TYR A 110 3.73 0.84 18.90
CA TYR A 110 2.64 1.15 17.99
C TYR A 110 2.32 2.65 18.02
N VAL A 111 2.51 3.30 16.87
CA VAL A 111 2.08 4.67 16.60
C VAL A 111 0.96 4.66 15.56
N LYS A 112 0.16 5.73 15.49
CA LYS A 112 -0.82 5.84 14.41
C LYS A 112 -0.05 5.98 13.09
N PRO A 113 -0.43 5.26 12.01
CA PRO A 113 0.26 5.37 10.71
C PRO A 113 0.29 6.80 10.16
N GLU A 114 -0.71 7.62 10.52
CA GLU A 114 -0.81 9.04 10.15
C GLU A 114 0.25 9.92 10.80
N THR A 115 0.75 9.54 11.98
CA THR A 115 1.75 10.30 12.75
C THR A 115 3.16 9.73 12.60
N LEU A 116 3.33 8.68 11.79
CA LEU A 116 4.61 8.02 11.60
C LEU A 116 5.56 8.94 10.83
N LEU A 117 6.75 9.18 11.39
CA LEU A 117 7.78 9.99 10.74
C LEU A 117 8.79 9.08 10.03
N MET A 118 9.47 9.64 9.02
CA MET A 118 10.57 8.94 8.37
C MET A 118 11.69 8.59 9.37
N LYS A 119 11.93 9.47 10.34
CA LYS A 119 12.87 9.28 11.46
C LYS A 119 12.64 7.95 12.20
N ASP A 120 11.38 7.61 12.47
CA ASP A 120 11.04 6.40 13.22
C ASP A 120 11.47 5.14 12.45
N LEU A 121 11.30 5.14 11.13
CA LEU A 121 11.72 4.04 10.25
C LEU A 121 13.23 3.99 10.05
N LEU A 122 13.89 5.16 9.94
CA LEU A 122 15.36 5.24 9.82
C LEU A 122 16.05 4.69 11.08
N ASN A 123 15.50 4.97 12.27
CA ASN A 123 16.03 4.46 13.54
C ASN A 123 16.07 2.93 13.62
N VAL A 124 15.14 2.25 12.94
CA VAL A 124 15.07 0.78 12.88
C VAL A 124 15.44 0.21 11.52
N ALA A 125 16.17 0.97 10.69
CA ALA A 125 16.53 0.59 9.32
C ALA A 125 17.15 -0.82 9.22
N GLN A 126 17.98 -1.20 10.19
CA GLN A 126 18.60 -2.53 10.24
C GLN A 126 17.58 -3.66 10.49
N ASN A 127 16.61 -3.43 11.39
CA ASN A 127 15.53 -4.39 11.64
C ASN A 127 14.62 -4.54 10.42
N ILE A 128 14.31 -3.43 9.74
CA ILE A 128 13.53 -3.45 8.49
C ILE A 128 14.23 -4.29 7.42
N LYS A 129 15.54 -4.10 7.24
CA LYS A 129 16.34 -4.90 6.28
C LYS A 129 16.37 -6.38 6.65
N LYS A 130 16.58 -6.68 7.94
CA LYS A 130 16.61 -8.05 8.46
C LYS A 130 15.30 -8.80 8.21
N HIS A 131 14.16 -8.11 8.38
CA HIS A 131 12.82 -8.68 8.27
C HIS A 131 12.14 -8.40 6.91
N MET A 132 12.92 -8.11 5.87
CA MET A 132 12.41 -7.72 4.55
C MET A 132 11.47 -8.77 3.93
N LYS A 133 11.75 -10.06 4.13
CA LYS A 133 10.95 -11.16 3.55
C LYS A 133 9.59 -11.28 4.26
N GLU A 134 9.59 -11.13 5.58
CA GLU A 134 8.37 -11.12 6.39
C GLU A 134 7.50 -9.90 6.06
N LEU A 135 8.11 -8.71 5.94
CA LEU A 135 7.41 -7.49 5.51
C LEU A 135 6.79 -7.64 4.12
N GLN A 136 7.52 -8.26 3.18
CA GLN A 136 6.97 -8.57 1.86
C GLN A 136 5.76 -9.50 1.94
N LYS A 137 5.80 -10.52 2.81
CA LYS A 137 4.69 -11.45 3.02
C LYS A 137 3.46 -10.73 3.58
N ILE A 138 3.63 -9.91 4.62
CA ILE A 138 2.54 -9.12 5.21
C ILE A 138 1.94 -8.20 4.14
N SER A 139 2.78 -7.54 3.34
CA SER A 139 2.33 -6.67 2.26
C SER A 139 1.52 -7.41 1.19
N ALA A 140 1.97 -8.59 0.77
CA ALA A 140 1.26 -9.42 -0.19
C ALA A 140 -0.09 -9.90 0.37
N THR A 141 -0.13 -10.35 1.63
CA THR A 141 -1.37 -10.75 2.31
C THR A 141 -2.35 -9.58 2.39
N ALA A 142 -1.90 -8.42 2.87
CA ALA A 142 -2.74 -7.23 2.98
C ALA A 142 -3.34 -6.81 1.63
N SER A 143 -2.54 -6.83 0.55
CA SER A 143 -3.03 -6.50 -0.79
C SER A 143 -4.04 -7.52 -1.31
N SER A 144 -3.80 -8.82 -1.08
CA SER A 144 -4.76 -9.87 -1.45
C SER A 144 -6.09 -9.72 -0.70
N GLU A 145 -6.05 -9.40 0.59
CA GLU A 145 -7.24 -9.17 1.40
C GLU A 145 -8.00 -7.91 0.98
N ALA A 146 -7.29 -6.83 0.66
CA ALA A 146 -7.90 -5.60 0.15
C ALA A 146 -8.59 -5.84 -1.19
N SER A 147 -7.98 -6.60 -2.09
CA SER A 147 -8.57 -7.02 -3.36
C SER A 147 -9.85 -7.85 -3.14
N VAL A 148 -9.80 -8.85 -2.27
CA VAL A 148 -10.98 -9.66 -1.90
C VAL A 148 -12.09 -8.78 -1.31
N ARG A 149 -11.75 -7.86 -0.40
CA ARG A 149 -12.71 -6.93 0.21
C ARG A 149 -13.36 -6.01 -0.82
N SER A 150 -12.59 -5.49 -1.76
CA SER A 150 -13.10 -4.66 -2.86
C SER A 150 -14.07 -5.46 -3.73
N ALA A 151 -13.69 -6.68 -4.11
CA ALA A 151 -14.54 -7.55 -4.94
C ALA A 151 -15.86 -7.92 -4.23
N LEU A 152 -15.82 -8.18 -2.92
CA LEU A 152 -17.03 -8.43 -2.14
C LEU A 152 -17.92 -7.18 -1.99
N ASN A 153 -17.33 -6.00 -1.87
CA ASN A 153 -18.08 -4.74 -1.86
C ASN A 153 -18.75 -4.46 -3.21
N GLU A 154 -18.05 -4.72 -4.32
CA GLU A 154 -18.61 -4.61 -5.67
C GLU A 154 -19.75 -5.60 -5.90
N LEU A 155 -19.60 -6.84 -5.43
CA LEU A 155 -20.65 -7.85 -5.42
C LEU A 155 -21.88 -7.37 -4.66
N GLU A 156 -21.70 -6.78 -3.47
CA GLU A 156 -22.80 -6.27 -2.66
C GLU A 156 -23.54 -5.14 -3.39
N LEU A 157 -22.80 -4.19 -3.95
CA LEU A 157 -23.37 -3.08 -4.72
C LEU A 157 -24.13 -3.58 -5.96
N TRP A 158 -23.56 -4.53 -6.69
CA TRP A 158 -24.22 -5.17 -7.82
C TRP A 158 -25.50 -5.89 -7.38
N PHE A 159 -25.44 -6.67 -6.30
CA PHE A 159 -26.59 -7.45 -5.82
C PHE A 159 -27.74 -6.54 -5.39
N ALA A 160 -27.43 -5.41 -4.73
CA ALA A 160 -28.43 -4.40 -4.35
C ALA A 160 -29.10 -3.73 -5.57
N GLY A 161 -28.34 -3.54 -6.66
CA GLY A 161 -28.82 -2.94 -7.91
C GLY A 161 -29.47 -3.93 -8.89
N ALA A 162 -29.28 -5.24 -8.69
CA ALA A 162 -29.70 -6.27 -9.63
C ALA A 162 -31.24 -6.32 -9.76
N ARG A 163 -31.74 -6.12 -10.99
CA ARG A 163 -33.18 -6.15 -11.30
C ARG A 163 -33.44 -6.92 -12.59
N LEU A 164 -34.53 -7.68 -12.60
CA LEU A 164 -35.04 -8.30 -13.81
C LEU A 164 -35.74 -7.22 -14.66
N ALA A 165 -35.34 -7.13 -15.93
CA ALA A 165 -35.98 -6.26 -16.90
C ALA A 165 -37.29 -6.92 -17.35
N LEU A 166 -38.41 -6.26 -17.06
CA LEU A 166 -39.75 -6.72 -17.41
C LEU A 166 -40.25 -5.93 -18.61
N ASP A 167 -40.66 -6.64 -19.65
CA ASP A 167 -41.28 -6.09 -20.84
C ASP A 167 -42.75 -6.52 -20.90
N ALA A 168 -43.66 -5.56 -21.10
CA ALA A 168 -45.10 -5.83 -21.11
C ALA A 168 -45.53 -6.22 -22.53
N ARG A 169 -45.94 -7.48 -22.71
CA ARG A 169 -46.47 -7.99 -23.98
C ARG A 169 -47.97 -8.20 -23.90
N HIS A 170 -48.65 -7.91 -25.00
CA HIS A 170 -50.07 -8.21 -25.15
C HIS A 170 -50.24 -9.57 -25.82
N ALA A 171 -50.89 -10.51 -25.13
CA ALA A 171 -51.31 -11.79 -25.69
C ALA A 171 -52.79 -12.00 -25.36
N ALA A 172 -53.63 -12.24 -26.38
CA ALA A 172 -55.06 -12.54 -26.25
C ALA A 172 -55.81 -11.65 -25.23
N GLN A 173 -55.80 -10.32 -25.43
CA GLN A 173 -56.43 -9.31 -24.56
C GLN A 173 -55.93 -9.22 -23.10
N ARG A 174 -54.90 -9.97 -22.69
CA ARG A 174 -54.24 -9.81 -21.38
C ARG A 174 -52.82 -9.26 -21.51
N ARG A 175 -52.43 -8.40 -20.57
CA ARG A 175 -51.05 -7.92 -20.42
C ARG A 175 -50.23 -8.95 -19.65
N VAL A 176 -49.18 -9.48 -20.27
CA VAL A 176 -48.23 -10.41 -19.67
C VAL A 176 -46.86 -9.75 -19.60
N CYS A 177 -46.30 -9.64 -18.40
CA CYS A 177 -44.93 -9.17 -18.21
C CYS A 177 -43.96 -10.34 -18.47
N VAL A 178 -42.98 -10.11 -19.34
CA VAL A 178 -41.99 -11.07 -19.81
C VAL A 178 -40.61 -10.57 -19.40
N VAL A 179 -39.86 -11.36 -18.64
CA VAL A 179 -38.47 -11.06 -18.32
C VAL A 179 -37.62 -11.19 -19.58
N THR A 180 -36.85 -10.15 -19.92
CA THR A 180 -36.02 -10.11 -21.16
C THR A 180 -34.53 -10.34 -20.90
N ASN A 181 -34.02 -9.99 -19.72
CA ASN A 181 -32.58 -10.01 -19.41
C ASN A 181 -32.09 -11.27 -18.66
N TYR A 182 -32.81 -12.40 -18.72
CA TYR A 182 -32.45 -13.60 -17.96
C TYR A 182 -31.07 -14.17 -18.30
N LYS A 183 -30.65 -14.14 -19.57
CA LYS A 183 -29.32 -14.63 -20.00
C LYS A 183 -28.20 -13.81 -19.37
N GLU A 184 -28.34 -12.48 -19.40
CA GLU A 184 -27.38 -11.56 -18.83
C GLU A 184 -27.30 -11.72 -17.31
N MET A 185 -28.45 -11.86 -16.63
CA MET A 185 -28.48 -12.05 -15.18
C MET A 185 -27.86 -13.38 -14.75
N ILE A 186 -28.09 -14.48 -15.49
CA ILE A 186 -27.44 -15.76 -15.20
C ILE A 186 -25.93 -15.66 -15.40
N ALA A 187 -25.48 -15.05 -16.51
CA ALA A 187 -24.05 -14.87 -16.78
C ALA A 187 -23.36 -14.05 -15.68
N LYS A 188 -23.98 -12.95 -15.25
CA LYS A 188 -23.48 -12.12 -14.14
C LYS A 188 -23.44 -12.89 -12.82
N VAL A 189 -24.47 -13.69 -12.48
CA VAL A 189 -24.44 -14.53 -11.28
C VAL A 189 -23.30 -15.55 -11.34
N GLU A 190 -23.03 -16.15 -12.49
CA GLU A 190 -21.95 -17.14 -12.66
C GLU A 190 -20.55 -16.51 -12.55
N GLU A 191 -20.38 -15.30 -13.08
CA GLU A 191 -19.16 -14.50 -12.88
C GLU A 191 -18.94 -14.19 -11.39
N GLN A 192 -19.98 -13.72 -10.70
CA GLN A 192 -19.90 -13.42 -9.26
C GLN A 192 -19.66 -14.67 -8.40
N GLN A 193 -20.15 -15.84 -8.81
CA GLN A 193 -19.85 -17.11 -8.15
C GLN A 193 -18.36 -17.46 -8.21
N TRP A 194 -17.69 -17.15 -9.33
CA TRP A 194 -16.25 -17.36 -9.47
C TRP A 194 -15.45 -16.46 -8.52
N VAL A 195 -15.83 -15.17 -8.43
CA VAL A 195 -15.22 -14.20 -7.50
C VAL A 195 -15.35 -14.65 -6.05
N VAL A 196 -16.55 -15.11 -5.65
CA VAL A 196 -16.82 -15.59 -4.29
C VAL A 196 -16.05 -16.87 -3.98
N SER A 197 -15.92 -17.78 -4.95
CA SER A 197 -15.11 -19.00 -4.82
C SER A 197 -13.63 -18.66 -4.57
N ALA A 198 -13.09 -17.65 -5.26
CA ALA A 198 -11.73 -17.16 -5.05
C ALA A 198 -11.53 -16.48 -3.67
N ALA A 199 -12.58 -15.88 -3.10
CA ALA A 199 -12.55 -15.30 -1.76
C ALA A 199 -12.58 -16.34 -0.61
N GLY A 200 -12.80 -17.62 -0.93
CA GLY A 200 -12.80 -18.73 0.04
C GLY A 200 -13.79 -18.52 1.18
N ALA A 201 -13.33 -18.71 2.42
CA ALA A 201 -14.19 -18.67 3.62
C ALA A 201 -14.95 -17.33 3.79
N ALA A 202 -14.37 -16.20 3.35
CA ALA A 202 -15.02 -14.89 3.42
C ALA A 202 -16.27 -14.80 2.53
N GLY A 203 -16.34 -15.63 1.48
CA GLY A 203 -17.42 -15.66 0.50
C GLY A 203 -18.60 -16.58 0.86
N GLY A 204 -18.50 -17.42 1.90
CA GLY A 204 -19.46 -18.51 2.11
C GLY A 204 -20.93 -18.09 2.23
N ALA A 205 -21.20 -16.95 2.86
CA ALA A 205 -22.57 -16.40 2.93
C ALA A 205 -23.09 -15.94 1.55
N TRP A 206 -22.21 -15.42 0.70
CA TRP A 206 -22.53 -15.00 -0.66
C TRP A 206 -22.74 -16.19 -1.60
N GLU A 207 -22.01 -17.29 -1.39
CA GLU A 207 -22.15 -18.51 -2.19
C GLU A 207 -23.58 -19.05 -2.11
N ALA A 208 -24.12 -19.17 -0.89
CA ALA A 208 -25.50 -19.59 -0.67
C ALA A 208 -26.53 -18.62 -1.29
N ARG A 209 -26.28 -17.31 -1.17
CA ARG A 209 -27.17 -16.27 -1.74
C ARG A 209 -27.18 -16.27 -3.26
N LEU A 210 -26.01 -16.41 -3.90
CA LEU A 210 -25.88 -16.48 -5.36
C LEU A 210 -26.48 -17.76 -5.92
N GLU A 211 -26.32 -18.90 -5.24
CA GLU A 211 -26.95 -20.15 -5.66
C GLU A 211 -28.49 -20.08 -5.55
N ALA A 212 -29.02 -19.45 -4.50
CA ALA A 212 -30.45 -19.17 -4.39
C ALA A 212 -30.95 -18.25 -5.51
N ALA A 213 -30.21 -17.16 -5.81
CA ALA A 213 -30.55 -16.25 -6.89
C ALA A 213 -30.54 -16.96 -8.26
N ARG A 214 -29.53 -17.79 -8.53
CA ARG A 214 -29.41 -18.59 -9.75
C ARG A 214 -30.60 -19.53 -9.92
N ARG A 215 -30.98 -20.24 -8.85
CA ARG A 215 -32.16 -21.11 -8.83
C ARG A 215 -33.43 -20.35 -9.12
N PHE A 216 -33.61 -19.18 -8.49
CA PHE A 216 -34.79 -18.33 -8.70
C PHE A 216 -34.90 -17.84 -10.15
N VAL A 217 -33.82 -17.29 -10.73
CA VAL A 217 -33.83 -16.80 -12.13
C VAL A 217 -34.11 -17.93 -13.12
N ARG A 218 -33.54 -19.12 -12.91
CA ARG A 218 -33.82 -20.29 -13.75
C ARG A 218 -35.27 -20.76 -13.62
N ALA A 219 -35.78 -20.86 -12.39
CA ALA A 219 -37.16 -21.26 -12.14
C ALA A 219 -38.16 -20.28 -12.76
N ALA A 220 -37.93 -18.97 -12.62
CA ALA A 220 -38.73 -17.92 -13.24
C ALA A 220 -38.71 -18.03 -14.77
N HIS A 221 -37.54 -18.23 -15.38
CA HIS A 221 -37.42 -18.44 -16.82
C HIS A 221 -38.19 -19.68 -17.31
N HIS A 222 -38.09 -20.82 -16.60
CA HIS A 222 -38.84 -22.03 -16.95
C HIS A 222 -40.36 -21.86 -16.77
N ALA A 223 -40.80 -21.15 -15.73
CA ALA A 223 -42.20 -20.83 -15.51
C ALA A 223 -42.74 -19.94 -16.63
N GLN A 224 -42.01 -18.90 -17.01
CA GLN A 224 -42.37 -17.99 -18.10
C GLN A 224 -42.45 -18.70 -19.46
N ARG A 225 -41.51 -19.61 -19.78
CA ARG A 225 -41.62 -20.41 -21.02
C ARG A 225 -42.87 -21.29 -21.02
N ARG A 226 -43.20 -21.93 -19.90
CA ARG A 226 -44.42 -22.75 -19.77
C ARG A 226 -45.69 -21.92 -19.89
N SER A 227 -45.74 -20.73 -19.30
CA SER A 227 -46.93 -19.86 -19.39
C SER A 227 -47.13 -19.30 -20.81
N VAL A 228 -46.06 -18.88 -21.48
CA VAL A 228 -46.12 -18.41 -22.87
C VAL A 228 -46.60 -19.52 -23.81
N LEU A 229 -46.07 -20.73 -23.66
CA LEU A 229 -46.53 -21.89 -24.45
C LEU A 229 -48.01 -22.21 -24.19
N ARG A 230 -48.48 -22.15 -22.94
CA ARG A 230 -49.89 -22.37 -22.61
C ARG A 230 -50.81 -21.29 -23.20
N SER A 231 -50.37 -20.03 -23.25
CA SER A 231 -51.14 -18.92 -23.86
C SER A 231 -51.16 -18.91 -25.39
N GLN A 232 -50.39 -19.77 -26.05
CA GLN A 232 -50.41 -19.95 -27.51
C GLN A 232 -51.28 -21.15 -27.94
N VAL A 233 -51.54 -22.07 -27.02
CA VAL A 233 -52.30 -23.31 -27.25
C VAL A 233 -53.80 -23.15 -26.89
N TYR A 234 -54.14 -22.13 -26.11
CA TYR A 234 -55.50 -21.73 -25.72
C TYR A 234 -55.75 -20.27 -26.10
#